data_AF-A0A916MXS3-F1
#
_entry.id   AF-A0A916MXS3-F1
#
_cell.length_a   1.000
_cell.length_b   1.000
_cell.length_c   1.000
_cell.angle_alpha   90.00
_cell.angle_beta   90.00
_cell.angle_gamma   90.00
#
_symmetry.space_group_name_H-M   'P 1'
#
loop_
_entity.id
_entity.type
_entity.pdbx_description
1 polymer ?
#
loop_
_entity_poly.entity_id
_entity_poly.type
_entity_poly.pdbx_seq_one_letter_code
_entity_poly.pdbx_strand_id
1 'polypeptide(L)'
;MIKPFTFMLTQRRLMVFALDISFIAAAFLLAFLLRFDFTFPASYHELIKDGLLVVLLVKPLVFLFSGMYRSIWKYASLQDGIEIFKVVTFSTFIASFALVLLDDTRALPRSIYVLDWVLLFAMVSASRLLWRIYRETYLIPRYHAGKRTLIIGAGEAGHLLLKELRKQKNSAYQVIGFLDDDPSKQGMRLGGVPVMGNLGRLRAAIRKHQIEEVIIAIPTAQGAVARQVVACCKETKVRFKTLPGIKDIIDGTVSISQIKDVEIEDILGREPVKLELETIRGYLT
;
A
#
# COMPACT_ATOMS: atom_id res chain seq x y z
N MET A 1 11.76 1.70 -27.62
CA MET A 1 11.45 3.14 -27.47
C MET A 1 11.94 3.60 -26.10
N ILE A 2 13.16 4.13 -26.05
CA ILE A 2 13.87 4.52 -24.82
C ILE A 2 13.36 5.91 -24.42
N LYS A 3 12.68 6.03 -23.27
CA LYS A 3 12.21 7.32 -22.78
C LYS A 3 13.40 8.17 -22.28
N PRO A 4 13.40 9.49 -22.54
CA PRO A 4 14.57 10.35 -22.31
C PRO A 4 14.90 10.52 -20.83
N PHE A 5 16.20 10.63 -20.58
CA PHE A 5 16.88 10.72 -19.29
C PHE A 5 16.72 12.14 -18.71
N THR A 6 15.55 12.49 -18.16
CA THR A 6 15.37 13.81 -17.51
C THR A 6 15.41 13.67 -16.00
N PHE A 7 16.58 13.94 -15.43
CA PHE A 7 16.88 13.81 -14.00
C PHE A 7 16.36 15.03 -13.22
N MET A 8 15.04 15.15 -13.03
CA MET A 8 14.50 16.17 -12.12
C MET A 8 14.62 15.68 -10.67
N LEU A 9 15.62 16.22 -9.96
CA LEU A 9 15.84 16.03 -8.53
C LEU A 9 14.84 16.87 -7.74
N THR A 10 13.71 16.27 -7.35
CA THR A 10 12.84 16.88 -6.35
C THR A 10 13.57 16.95 -5.00
N GLN A 11 13.32 17.96 -4.15
CA GLN A 11 13.95 18.08 -2.81
C GLN A 11 13.93 16.79 -1.99
N ARG A 12 12.82 16.03 -2.06
CA ARG A 12 12.69 14.72 -1.40
C ARG A 12 13.68 13.67 -1.92
N ARG A 13 13.99 13.67 -3.22
CA ARG A 13 14.98 12.75 -3.82
C ARG A 13 16.38 13.07 -3.32
N LEU A 14 16.70 14.36 -3.21
CA LEU A 14 17.98 14.82 -2.68
C LEU A 14 18.19 14.43 -1.23
N MET A 15 17.16 14.58 -0.38
CA MET A 15 17.25 14.16 1.03
C MET A 15 17.52 12.66 1.17
N VAL A 16 16.81 11.84 0.40
CA VAL A 16 17.00 10.38 0.43
C VAL A 16 18.37 9.98 -0.13
N PHE A 17 18.83 10.64 -1.18
CA PHE A 17 20.17 10.41 -1.72
C PHE A 17 21.26 10.80 -0.73
N ALA A 18 21.14 11.95 -0.05
CA ALA A 18 22.07 12.36 0.99
C ALA A 18 22.09 11.38 2.17
N LEU A 19 20.92 10.85 2.56
CA LEU A 19 20.83 9.80 3.57
C LEU A 19 21.55 8.52 3.12
N ASP A 20 21.35 8.08 1.89
CA ASP A 20 22.02 6.88 1.36
C ASP A 20 23.56 7.07 1.28
N ILE A 21 24.06 8.27 0.96
CA ILE A 21 25.50 8.61 1.05
C ILE A 21 26.01 8.44 2.49
N SER A 22 25.25 8.90 3.48
CA SER A 22 25.64 8.74 4.88
C SER A 22 25.68 7.27 5.29
N PHE A 23 24.76 6.43 4.78
CA PHE A 23 24.78 4.99 5.01
C PHE A 23 25.96 4.30 4.33
N ILE A 24 26.37 4.75 3.14
CA ILE A 24 27.56 4.22 2.46
C ILE A 24 28.82 4.45 3.31
N ALA A 25 29.01 5.68 3.81
CA ALA A 25 30.14 5.97 4.70
C ALA A 25 30.06 5.19 6.01
N ALA A 26 28.88 5.19 6.65
CA ALA A 26 28.68 4.54 7.94
C ALA A 26 28.87 3.02 7.86
N ALA A 27 28.32 2.36 6.84
CA ALA A 27 28.47 0.91 6.64
C ALA A 27 29.94 0.52 6.46
N PHE A 28 30.70 1.28 5.68
CA PHE A 28 32.13 1.03 5.48
C PHE A 28 32.94 1.21 6.76
N LEU A 29 32.74 2.31 7.50
CA LEU A 29 33.44 2.56 8.76
C LEU A 29 33.06 1.55 9.86
N LEU A 30 31.77 1.20 9.94
CA LEU A 30 31.28 0.16 10.86
C LEU A 30 31.84 -1.22 10.51
N ALA A 31 32.04 -1.53 9.22
CA ALA A 31 32.68 -2.77 8.82
C ALA A 31 34.13 -2.86 9.33
N PHE A 32 34.88 -1.76 9.32
CA PHE A 32 36.21 -1.69 9.94
C PHE A 32 36.15 -1.84 11.45
N LEU A 33 35.26 -1.10 12.12
CA LEU A 33 35.09 -1.19 13.57
C LEU A 33 34.75 -2.63 13.98
N LEU A 34 33.75 -3.26 13.35
CA LEU A 34 33.37 -4.64 13.66
C LEU A 34 34.48 -5.65 13.34
N ARG A 35 35.34 -5.37 12.34
CA ARG A 35 36.43 -6.27 11.97
C ARG A 35 37.61 -6.21 12.93
N PHE A 36 37.84 -5.07 13.57
CA PHE A 36 38.99 -4.78 14.41
C PHE A 36 38.58 -4.42 15.85
N ASP A 37 37.55 -5.09 16.37
CA ASP A 37 37.11 -4.98 17.78
C ASP A 37 36.87 -3.53 18.24
N PHE A 38 36.20 -2.75 17.40
CA PHE A 38 35.87 -1.33 17.56
C PHE A 38 37.09 -0.39 17.63
N THR A 39 38.20 -0.79 17.00
CA THR A 39 39.40 0.04 16.85
C THR A 39 39.73 0.31 15.38
N PHE A 40 40.44 1.40 15.10
CA PHE A 40 41.03 1.68 13.79
C PHE A 40 42.54 1.48 13.86
N PRO A 41 43.10 0.38 13.34
CA PRO A 41 44.53 0.14 13.45
C PRO A 41 45.32 1.14 12.59
N ALA A 42 46.44 1.65 13.12
CA ALA A 42 47.30 2.62 12.45
C ALA A 42 47.73 2.16 11.04
N SER A 43 48.02 0.87 10.88
CA SER A 43 48.43 0.25 9.61
C SER A 43 47.36 0.30 8.50
N TYR A 44 46.09 0.52 8.85
CA TYR A 44 44.98 0.56 7.88
C TYR A 44 44.46 1.98 7.62
N HIS A 45 45.04 3.03 8.18
CA HIS A 45 44.51 4.40 8.03
C HIS A 45 44.45 4.86 6.57
N GLU A 46 45.51 4.62 5.79
CA GLU A 46 45.53 4.98 4.36
C GLU A 46 44.50 4.13 3.59
N LEU A 47 44.43 2.82 3.87
CA LEU A 47 43.43 1.92 3.30
C LEU A 47 41.97 2.33 3.60
N ILE A 48 41.73 2.85 4.81
CA ILE A 48 40.42 3.37 5.20
C ILE A 48 40.11 4.64 4.41
N LYS A 49 41.07 5.57 4.26
CA LYS A 49 40.88 6.81 3.49
C LYS A 49 40.60 6.52 2.02
N ASP A 50 41.44 5.70 1.39
CA ASP A 50 41.32 5.32 -0.02
C ASP A 50 40.02 4.54 -0.25
N GLY A 51 39.74 3.57 0.63
CA GLY A 51 38.50 2.81 0.62
C GLY A 51 37.26 3.70 0.76
N LEU A 52 37.29 4.66 1.69
CA LEU A 52 36.19 5.60 1.91
C LEU A 52 35.98 6.49 0.68
N LEU A 53 37.05 6.99 0.07
CA LEU A 53 36.99 7.76 -1.16
C LEU A 53 36.37 6.95 -2.30
N VAL A 54 36.81 5.70 -2.50
CA VAL A 54 36.28 4.83 -3.55
C VAL A 54 34.80 4.52 -3.33
N VAL A 55 34.38 4.13 -2.12
CA VAL A 55 32.96 3.82 -1.89
C VAL A 55 32.07 5.05 -2.03
N LEU A 56 32.54 6.24 -1.63
CA LEU A 56 31.80 7.50 -1.75
C LEU A 56 31.74 8.03 -3.19
N LEU A 57 32.66 7.63 -4.07
CA LEU A 57 32.58 7.96 -5.49
C LEU A 57 31.75 6.91 -6.25
N VAL A 58 32.06 5.63 -6.07
CA VAL A 58 31.49 4.55 -6.87
C VAL A 58 30.05 4.24 -6.50
N LYS A 59 29.75 4.01 -5.22
CA LYS A 59 28.42 3.51 -4.82
C LYS A 59 27.31 4.52 -5.08
N PRO A 60 27.46 5.83 -4.78
CA PRO A 60 26.44 6.81 -5.11
C PRO A 60 26.17 6.88 -6.62
N LEU A 61 27.21 6.80 -7.47
CA LEU A 61 27.01 6.77 -8.93
C LEU A 61 26.16 5.56 -9.33
N VAL A 62 26.49 4.37 -8.85
CA VAL A 62 25.70 3.15 -9.13
C VAL A 62 24.25 3.30 -8.65
N PHE A 63 24.02 3.86 -7.46
CA PHE A 63 22.68 4.09 -6.91
C PHE A 63 21.89 5.11 -7.75
N LEU A 64 22.55 6.13 -8.31
CA LEU A 64 21.92 7.12 -9.19
C LEU A 64 21.51 6.50 -10.54
N PHE A 65 22.38 5.70 -11.14
CA PHE A 65 22.13 5.06 -12.45
C PHE A 65 21.20 3.87 -12.38
N SER A 66 21.09 3.19 -11.24
CA SER A 66 20.19 2.05 -11.07
C SER A 66 18.71 2.40 -11.16
N GLY A 67 18.35 3.68 -11.00
CA GLY A 67 16.97 4.11 -11.01
C GLY A 67 16.23 3.89 -9.69
N MET A 68 16.94 3.48 -8.63
CA MET A 68 16.40 3.26 -7.27
C MET A 68 15.69 4.50 -6.69
N TYR A 69 16.01 5.70 -7.20
CA TYR A 69 15.36 6.97 -6.84
C TYR A 69 14.23 7.40 -7.76
N ARG A 70 13.93 6.65 -8.83
CA ARG A 70 12.88 7.01 -9.80
C ARG A 70 11.50 6.60 -9.30
N SER A 71 11.38 5.38 -8.78
CA SER A 71 10.12 4.78 -8.31
C SER A 71 9.98 4.90 -6.79
N ILE A 72 9.97 6.12 -6.25
CA ILE A 72 10.02 6.26 -4.79
C ILE A 72 8.77 5.68 -4.11
N TRP A 73 7.63 5.44 -4.78
CA TRP A 73 6.39 5.31 -4.00
C TRP A 73 5.19 4.52 -4.52
N LYS A 74 5.24 3.80 -5.66
CA LYS A 74 3.97 3.29 -6.22
C LYS A 74 3.51 1.94 -5.68
N TYR A 75 4.36 0.95 -5.44
CA TYR A 75 3.94 -0.33 -4.85
C TYR A 75 5.13 -1.03 -4.19
N ALA A 76 5.40 -0.72 -2.91
CA ALA A 76 6.49 -1.34 -2.17
C ALA A 76 6.18 -2.82 -1.92
N SER A 77 6.75 -3.67 -2.76
CA SER A 77 6.57 -5.13 -2.74
C SER A 77 7.91 -5.82 -2.45
N LEU A 78 7.92 -7.16 -2.40
CA LEU A 78 9.16 -7.97 -2.42
C LEU A 78 10.16 -7.52 -3.51
N GLN A 79 9.67 -6.88 -4.58
CA GLN A 79 10.49 -6.37 -5.68
C GLN A 79 11.46 -5.26 -5.26
N ASP A 80 11.08 -4.38 -4.31
CA ASP A 80 11.95 -3.29 -3.85
C ASP A 80 13.18 -3.85 -3.11
N GLY A 81 12.98 -4.88 -2.28
CA GLY A 81 14.07 -5.56 -1.58
C GLY A 81 15.03 -6.23 -2.54
N ILE A 82 14.51 -6.85 -3.61
CA ILE A 82 15.32 -7.46 -4.66
C ILE A 82 16.12 -6.40 -5.44
N GLU A 83 15.53 -5.24 -5.72
CA GLU A 83 16.22 -4.14 -6.39
C GLU A 83 17.35 -3.59 -5.51
N ILE A 84 17.09 -3.31 -4.23
CA ILE A 84 18.12 -2.89 -3.27
C ILE A 84 19.24 -3.93 -3.21
N PHE A 85 18.89 -5.22 -3.09
CA PHE A 85 19.87 -6.30 -3.06
C PHE A 85 20.77 -6.29 -4.30
N LYS A 86 20.19 -6.19 -5.50
CA LYS A 86 20.93 -6.14 -6.77
C LYS A 86 21.85 -4.92 -6.82
N VAL A 87 21.35 -3.74 -6.49
CA VAL A 87 22.08 -2.47 -6.55
C VAL A 87 23.23 -2.45 -5.54
N VAL A 88 22.97 -2.86 -4.30
CA VAL A 88 24.02 -2.95 -3.26
C VAL A 88 25.09 -3.94 -3.68
N THR A 89 24.71 -5.14 -4.14
CA THR A 89 25.66 -6.17 -4.60
C THR A 89 26.50 -5.66 -5.77
N PHE A 90 25.87 -5.07 -6.79
CA PHE A 90 26.58 -4.54 -7.95
C PHE A 90 27.51 -3.38 -7.59
N SER A 91 27.06 -2.48 -6.70
CA SER A 91 27.87 -1.36 -6.22
C SER A 91 29.08 -1.80 -5.41
N THR A 92 28.92 -2.82 -4.55
CA THR A 92 30.03 -3.40 -3.79
C THR A 92 31.00 -4.09 -4.73
N PHE A 93 30.52 -4.83 -5.72
CA PHE A 93 31.39 -5.48 -6.70
C PHE A 93 32.25 -4.47 -7.48
N ILE A 94 31.65 -3.38 -7.98
CA ILE A 94 32.39 -2.33 -8.70
C ILE A 94 33.37 -1.62 -7.75
N ALA A 95 32.97 -1.31 -6.52
CA ALA A 95 33.84 -0.63 -5.56
C ALA A 95 35.03 -1.51 -5.15
N SER A 96 34.80 -2.81 -4.91
CA SER A 96 35.87 -3.78 -4.65
C SER A 96 36.81 -3.92 -5.84
N PHE A 97 36.27 -3.99 -7.06
CA PHE A 97 37.09 -4.04 -8.28
C PHE A 97 37.93 -2.78 -8.46
N ALA A 98 37.35 -1.60 -8.23
CA ALA A 98 38.06 -0.32 -8.29
C ALA A 98 39.20 -0.25 -7.26
N LEU A 99 38.98 -0.75 -6.04
CA LEU A 99 40.02 -0.79 -5.01
C LEU A 99 41.20 -1.69 -5.40
N VAL A 100 40.92 -2.88 -5.96
CA VAL A 100 41.97 -3.79 -6.42
C VAL A 100 42.79 -3.18 -7.57
N LEU A 101 42.17 -2.40 -8.46
CA LEU A 101 42.88 -1.73 -9.54
C LEU A 101 43.79 -0.57 -9.07
N LEU A 102 43.46 0.07 -7.95
CA LEU A 102 44.22 1.21 -7.43
C LEU A 102 45.44 0.78 -6.62
N ASP A 103 45.38 -0.36 -5.93
CA ASP A 103 46.53 -0.90 -5.18
C ASP A 103 46.44 -2.42 -5.03
N ASP A 104 47.16 -3.14 -5.90
CA ASP A 104 47.23 -4.62 -5.90
C ASP A 104 48.00 -5.16 -4.67
N THR A 105 48.78 -4.32 -3.98
CA THR A 105 49.66 -4.75 -2.88
C THR A 105 49.01 -4.65 -1.50
N ARG A 106 47.90 -3.91 -1.37
CA ARG A 106 47.22 -3.63 -0.10
C ARG A 106 45.75 -4.05 -0.14
N ALA A 107 45.52 -5.35 -0.31
CA ALA A 107 44.15 -5.86 -0.33
C ALA A 107 43.46 -5.71 1.05
N LEU A 108 42.27 -5.09 1.08
CA LEU A 108 41.43 -5.08 2.27
C LEU A 108 41.11 -6.52 2.71
N PRO A 109 41.04 -6.79 4.04
CA PRO A 109 40.55 -8.06 4.54
C PRO A 109 39.18 -8.39 3.93
N ARG A 110 39.03 -9.60 3.38
CA ARG A 110 37.82 -10.03 2.64
C ARG A 110 36.52 -9.85 3.45
N SER A 111 36.62 -9.99 4.77
CA SER A 111 35.55 -9.75 5.72
C SER A 111 34.98 -8.33 5.68
N ILE A 112 35.78 -7.31 5.35
CA ILE A 112 35.34 -5.91 5.30
C ILE A 112 34.33 -5.74 4.16
N TYR A 113 34.58 -6.32 2.98
CA TYR A 113 33.64 -6.27 1.86
C TYR A 113 32.30 -6.92 2.20
N VAL A 114 32.33 -8.06 2.90
CA VAL A 114 31.11 -8.77 3.32
C VAL A 114 30.35 -7.97 4.38
N LEU A 115 31.04 -7.46 5.41
CA LEU A 115 30.43 -6.66 6.46
C LEU A 115 29.82 -5.37 5.92
N ASP A 116 30.57 -4.63 5.08
CA ASP A 116 30.07 -3.43 4.40
C ASP A 116 28.83 -3.74 3.55
N TRP A 117 28.84 -4.83 2.79
CA TRP A 117 27.68 -5.26 1.99
C TRP A 117 26.44 -5.56 2.86
N VAL A 118 26.60 -6.36 3.93
CA VAL A 118 25.48 -6.70 4.84
C VAL A 118 24.94 -5.44 5.52
N LEU A 119 25.83 -4.61 6.07
CA LEU A 119 25.46 -3.39 6.78
C LEU A 119 24.76 -2.40 5.86
N LEU A 120 25.30 -2.15 4.66
CA LEU A 120 24.71 -1.22 3.71
C LEU A 120 23.33 -1.72 3.25
N PHE A 121 23.21 -3.00 2.92
CA PHE A 121 21.92 -3.60 2.56
C PHE A 121 20.90 -3.44 3.70
N ALA A 122 21.30 -3.72 4.94
CA ALA A 122 20.44 -3.60 6.11
C ALA A 122 20.01 -2.15 6.36
N MET A 123 20.94 -1.18 6.33
CA MET A 123 20.65 0.24 6.59
C MET A 123 19.73 0.83 5.53
N VAL A 124 20.01 0.59 4.24
CA VAL A 124 19.16 1.08 3.14
C VAL A 124 17.78 0.44 3.23
N SER A 125 17.71 -0.89 3.39
CA SER A 125 16.42 -1.60 3.49
C SER A 125 15.60 -1.14 4.70
N ALA A 126 16.23 -1.00 5.87
CA ALA A 126 15.58 -0.53 7.09
C ALA A 126 15.05 0.90 6.92
N SER A 127 15.82 1.81 6.32
CA SER A 127 15.38 3.19 6.09
C SER A 127 14.13 3.25 5.22
N ARG A 128 14.05 2.44 4.16
CA ARG A 128 12.89 2.39 3.26
C ARG A 128 11.70 1.75 3.94
N LEU A 129 11.92 0.70 4.73
CA LEU A 129 10.86 0.04 5.50
C LEU A 129 10.29 0.98 6.57
N LEU A 130 11.14 1.66 7.34
CA LEU A 130 10.71 2.62 8.36
C LEU A 130 9.93 3.78 7.73
N TRP A 131 10.43 4.33 6.63
CA TRP A 131 9.76 5.39 5.91
C TRP A 131 8.43 4.93 5.30
N ARG A 132 8.34 3.67 4.84
CA ARG A 132 7.08 3.06 4.41
C ARG A 132 6.10 2.96 5.57
N ILE A 133 6.51 2.39 6.70
CA ILE A 133 5.67 2.26 7.89
C ILE A 133 5.20 3.64 8.34
N TYR A 134 6.10 4.62 8.41
CA TYR A 134 5.77 5.99 8.77
C TYR A 134 4.78 6.60 7.77
N ARG A 135 5.02 6.43 6.47
CA ARG A 135 4.11 6.93 5.43
C ARG A 135 2.73 6.26 5.53
N GLU A 136 2.67 4.94 5.62
CA GLU A 136 1.41 4.18 5.69
C GLU A 136 0.63 4.44 6.99
N THR A 137 1.33 4.77 8.08
CA THR A 137 0.72 5.01 9.40
C THR A 137 0.31 6.48 9.61
N TYR A 138 1.14 7.43 9.14
CA TYR A 138 1.02 8.84 9.51
C TYR A 138 0.84 9.82 8.33
N LEU A 139 1.44 9.56 7.16
CA LEU A 139 1.45 10.55 6.05
C LEU A 139 0.47 10.27 4.93
N ILE A 140 0.16 9.00 4.63
CA ILE A 140 -0.99 8.65 3.82
C ILE A 140 -2.17 8.98 4.71
N PRO A 141 -2.93 10.05 4.43
CA PRO A 141 -4.15 10.28 5.14
C PRO A 141 -4.99 9.03 4.89
N ARG A 142 -5.57 8.44 5.95
CA ARG A 142 -6.81 7.69 5.74
C ARG A 142 -7.76 8.69 5.09
N TYR A 143 -7.82 8.83 3.76
CA TYR A 143 -8.83 9.57 2.99
C TYR A 143 -9.68 10.60 3.78
N HIS A 144 -9.11 11.59 4.48
CA HIS A 144 -9.89 12.40 5.44
C HIS A 144 -10.80 13.45 4.78
N ALA A 145 -10.80 13.54 3.45
CA ALA A 145 -11.67 14.45 2.71
C ALA A 145 -13.03 13.84 2.34
N GLY A 146 -13.19 12.53 2.52
CA GLY A 146 -14.44 11.83 2.25
C GLY A 146 -15.27 11.61 3.51
N LYS A 147 -16.57 11.45 3.35
CA LYS A 147 -17.48 11.03 4.43
C LYS A 147 -16.97 9.74 5.04
N ARG A 148 -16.93 9.67 6.38
CA ARG A 148 -16.53 8.45 7.10
C ARG A 148 -17.49 7.31 6.78
N THR A 149 -17.01 6.35 6.01
CA THR A 149 -17.84 5.34 5.35
C THR A 149 -17.58 3.95 5.92
N LEU A 150 -18.64 3.23 6.24
CA LEU A 150 -18.61 1.82 6.62
C LEU A 150 -19.16 0.98 5.46
N ILE A 151 -18.45 -0.08 5.06
CA ILE A 151 -18.94 -0.99 4.02
C ILE A 151 -19.50 -2.25 4.67
N ILE A 152 -20.71 -2.66 4.27
CA ILE A 152 -21.36 -3.89 4.71
C ILE A 152 -21.13 -4.96 3.65
N GLY A 153 -20.51 -6.07 4.03
CA GLY A 153 -20.04 -7.13 3.14
C GLY A 153 -18.55 -6.96 2.83
N ALA A 154 -17.72 -7.86 3.37
CA ALA A 154 -16.29 -8.00 3.09
C ALA A 154 -16.03 -9.11 2.05
N GLY A 155 -17.01 -9.39 1.18
CA GLY A 155 -16.87 -10.26 0.02
C GLY A 155 -16.23 -9.57 -1.19
N GLU A 156 -16.34 -10.22 -2.34
CA GLU A 156 -15.78 -9.73 -3.61
C GLU A 156 -16.29 -8.34 -3.99
N ALA A 157 -17.60 -8.10 -3.89
CA ALA A 157 -18.21 -6.80 -4.18
C ALA A 157 -17.64 -5.68 -3.28
N GLY A 158 -17.50 -5.93 -1.97
CA GLY A 158 -16.89 -4.99 -1.03
C GLY A 158 -15.41 -4.73 -1.33
N HIS A 159 -14.67 -5.75 -1.77
CA HIS A 159 -13.27 -5.61 -2.18
C HIS A 159 -13.14 -4.75 -3.44
N LEU A 160 -13.95 -5.01 -4.46
CA LEU A 160 -13.98 -4.26 -5.72
C LEU A 160 -14.34 -2.80 -5.48
N LEU A 161 -15.35 -2.54 -4.64
CA LEU A 161 -15.73 -1.19 -4.23
C LEU A 161 -14.57 -0.45 -3.57
N LEU A 162 -13.89 -1.08 -2.60
CA LEU A 162 -12.73 -0.46 -1.95
C LEU A 162 -11.61 -0.13 -2.94
N LYS A 163 -11.35 -1.02 -3.90
CA LYS A 163 -10.35 -0.80 -4.94
C LYS A 163 -10.73 0.38 -5.82
N GLU A 164 -12.00 0.50 -6.21
CA GLU A 164 -12.49 1.60 -7.04
C GLU A 164 -12.45 2.93 -6.30
N LEU A 165 -12.95 2.99 -5.06
CA LEU A 165 -12.90 4.18 -4.21
C LEU A 165 -11.47 4.71 -4.04
N ARG A 166 -10.48 3.81 -4.01
CA ARG A 166 -9.07 4.18 -3.87
C ARG A 166 -8.40 4.65 -5.17
N LYS A 167 -8.97 4.38 -6.34
CA LYS A 167 -8.45 4.91 -7.61
C LYS A 167 -8.67 6.42 -7.72
N GLN A 168 -9.71 6.95 -7.07
CA GLN A 168 -10.02 8.37 -7.08
C GLN A 168 -9.17 9.13 -6.06
N LYS A 169 -8.28 10.03 -6.54
CA LYS A 169 -7.43 10.86 -5.66
C LYS A 169 -8.22 11.68 -4.63
N ASN A 170 -9.45 12.08 -4.96
CA ASN A 170 -10.36 12.87 -4.13
C ASN A 170 -11.70 12.12 -3.95
N SER A 171 -11.65 10.87 -3.46
CA SER A 171 -12.88 10.12 -3.15
C SER A 171 -13.75 10.87 -2.15
N ALA A 172 -15.04 10.96 -2.42
CA ALA A 172 -16.06 11.45 -1.49
C ALA A 172 -16.26 10.52 -0.27
N TYR A 173 -15.60 9.36 -0.25
CA TYR A 173 -15.74 8.32 0.76
C TYR A 173 -14.41 8.01 1.44
N GLN A 174 -14.43 7.98 2.78
CA GLN A 174 -13.34 7.52 3.63
C GLN A 174 -13.70 6.17 4.24
N VAL A 175 -13.26 5.07 3.65
CA VAL A 175 -13.60 3.73 4.18
C VAL A 175 -12.89 3.48 5.51
N ILE A 176 -13.66 3.43 6.60
CA ILE A 176 -13.16 3.23 7.97
C ILE A 176 -13.04 1.74 8.32
N GLY A 177 -13.94 0.91 7.80
CA GLY A 177 -13.97 -0.51 8.10
C GLY A 177 -15.04 -1.27 7.31
N PHE A 178 -15.02 -2.59 7.47
CA PHE A 178 -16.06 -3.50 6.99
C PHE A 178 -16.82 -4.13 8.16
N LEU A 179 -18.07 -4.52 7.90
CA LEU A 179 -18.78 -5.52 8.70
C LEU A 179 -19.21 -6.67 7.79
N ASP A 180 -19.03 -7.90 8.25
CA ASP A 180 -19.41 -9.12 7.54
C ASP A 180 -19.80 -10.18 8.59
N ASP A 181 -20.91 -10.88 8.35
CA ASP A 181 -21.41 -11.89 9.27
C ASP A 181 -20.60 -13.19 9.21
N ASP A 182 -19.83 -13.42 8.14
CA ASP A 182 -18.91 -14.55 8.04
C ASP A 182 -17.84 -14.48 9.14
N PRO A 183 -17.84 -15.41 10.13
CA PRO A 183 -16.88 -15.40 11.22
C PRO A 183 -15.44 -15.53 10.74
N SER A 184 -15.20 -16.20 9.60
CA SER A 184 -13.85 -16.39 9.05
C SER A 184 -13.18 -15.08 8.64
N LYS A 185 -13.98 -14.04 8.34
CA LYS A 185 -13.48 -12.73 7.91
C LYS A 185 -13.26 -11.75 9.05
N GLN A 186 -13.79 -12.03 10.24
CA GLN A 186 -13.71 -11.12 11.38
C GLN A 186 -12.26 -10.98 11.88
N GLY A 187 -11.82 -9.75 12.12
CA GLY A 187 -10.42 -9.47 12.50
C GLY A 187 -9.43 -9.50 11.33
N MET A 188 -9.85 -9.94 10.13
CA MET A 188 -9.04 -9.80 8.92
C MET A 188 -8.97 -8.34 8.45
N ARG A 189 -8.05 -8.07 7.52
CA ARG A 189 -7.94 -6.77 6.85
C ARG A 189 -8.08 -6.95 5.34
N LEU A 190 -9.12 -6.37 4.77
CA LEU A 190 -9.36 -6.37 3.34
C LEU A 190 -8.78 -5.10 2.73
N GLY A 191 -7.73 -5.24 1.90
CA GLY A 191 -7.01 -4.08 1.38
C GLY A 191 -6.43 -3.17 2.48
N GLY A 192 -6.08 -3.71 3.65
CA GLY A 192 -5.58 -2.93 4.79
C GLY A 192 -6.67 -2.24 5.65
N VAL A 193 -7.95 -2.33 5.27
CA VAL A 193 -9.10 -1.86 6.06
C VAL A 193 -9.63 -3.01 6.92
N PRO A 194 -9.89 -2.82 8.23
CA PRO A 194 -10.28 -3.91 9.12
C PRO A 194 -11.73 -4.35 8.94
N VAL A 195 -11.98 -5.66 9.09
CA VAL A 195 -13.32 -6.21 9.30
C VAL A 195 -13.61 -6.21 10.80
N MET A 196 -14.48 -5.30 11.23
CA MET A 196 -14.66 -4.94 12.65
C MET A 196 -15.60 -5.88 13.42
N GLY A 197 -16.22 -6.82 12.70
CA GLY A 197 -17.09 -7.86 13.21
C GLY A 197 -18.31 -8.05 12.32
N ASN A 198 -19.37 -8.59 12.93
CA ASN A 198 -20.66 -8.86 12.31
C ASN A 198 -21.59 -7.63 12.28
N LEU A 199 -22.76 -7.79 11.65
CA LEU A 199 -23.80 -6.76 11.59
C LEU A 199 -24.32 -6.33 12.97
N GLY A 200 -24.27 -7.22 13.97
CA GLY A 200 -24.62 -6.88 15.35
C GLY A 200 -23.80 -5.73 15.94
N ARG A 201 -22.59 -5.48 15.41
CA ARG A 201 -21.73 -4.36 15.81
C ARG A 201 -22.00 -3.05 15.04
N LEU A 202 -22.93 -3.02 14.09
CA LEU A 202 -23.20 -1.84 13.25
C LEU A 202 -23.45 -0.57 14.06
N ARG A 203 -24.40 -0.60 14.99
CA ARG A 203 -24.74 0.56 15.83
C ARG A 203 -23.53 1.02 16.66
N ALA A 204 -22.78 0.08 17.24
CA ALA A 204 -21.59 0.40 18.03
C ALA A 204 -20.47 1.00 17.16
N ALA A 205 -20.25 0.45 15.97
CA ALA A 205 -19.27 0.92 15.01
C ALA A 205 -19.61 2.34 14.51
N ILE A 206 -20.89 2.60 14.20
CA ILE A 206 -21.38 3.91 13.79
C ILE A 206 -21.01 4.99 14.81
N ARG A 207 -21.32 4.76 16.09
CA ARG A 207 -21.02 5.74 17.14
C ARG A 207 -19.52 5.85 17.41
N LYS A 208 -18.84 4.72 17.62
CA LYS A 208 -17.43 4.67 18.01
C LYS A 208 -16.53 5.31 16.94
N HIS A 209 -16.86 5.08 15.68
CA HIS A 209 -16.06 5.54 14.56
C HIS A 209 -16.66 6.74 13.83
N GLN A 210 -17.69 7.40 14.38
CA GLN A 210 -18.33 8.59 13.80
C GLN A 210 -18.64 8.38 12.30
N ILE A 211 -19.32 7.29 11.97
CA ILE A 211 -19.64 6.95 10.58
C ILE A 211 -20.73 7.91 10.07
N GLU A 212 -20.49 8.48 8.91
CA GLU A 212 -21.38 9.42 8.22
C GLU A 212 -22.14 8.79 7.05
N GLU A 213 -21.63 7.66 6.54
CA GLU A 213 -22.24 6.94 5.41
C GLU A 213 -22.01 5.43 5.53
N VAL A 214 -23.03 4.64 5.21
CA VAL A 214 -22.96 3.17 5.16
C VAL A 214 -23.21 2.72 3.72
N ILE A 215 -22.31 1.94 3.14
CA ILE A 215 -22.51 1.35 1.81
C ILE A 215 -22.79 -0.14 1.96
N ILE A 216 -23.94 -0.58 1.47
CA ILE A 216 -24.33 -1.99 1.42
C ILE A 216 -23.71 -2.60 0.16
N ALA A 217 -22.67 -3.41 0.34
CA ALA A 217 -21.96 -4.12 -0.72
C ALA A 217 -22.26 -5.63 -0.69
N ILE A 218 -23.54 -5.96 -0.50
CA ILE A 218 -24.06 -7.34 -0.57
C ILE A 218 -25.15 -7.39 -1.66
N PRO A 219 -24.77 -7.43 -2.96
CA PRO A 219 -25.72 -7.36 -4.06
C PRO A 219 -26.70 -8.55 -4.10
N THR A 220 -26.38 -9.65 -3.42
CA THR A 220 -27.20 -10.85 -3.29
C THR A 220 -27.92 -10.97 -1.95
N ALA A 221 -27.79 -9.98 -1.05
CA ALA A 221 -28.47 -10.03 0.24
C ALA A 221 -29.99 -10.05 0.04
N GLN A 222 -30.61 -11.16 0.41
CA GLN A 222 -32.07 -11.23 0.59
C GLN A 222 -32.50 -10.09 1.50
N GLY A 223 -33.65 -9.47 1.18
CA GLY A 223 -34.09 -8.20 1.77
C GLY A 223 -34.12 -8.13 3.30
N ALA A 224 -34.02 -9.25 4.04
CA ALA A 224 -33.84 -9.25 5.50
C ALA A 224 -32.56 -8.55 5.98
N VAL A 225 -31.40 -8.86 5.40
CA VAL A 225 -30.11 -8.26 5.80
C VAL A 225 -30.05 -6.78 5.46
N ALA A 226 -30.48 -6.42 4.24
CA ALA A 226 -30.60 -5.03 3.83
C ALA A 226 -31.57 -4.25 4.74
N ARG A 227 -32.74 -4.82 5.05
CA ARG A 227 -33.72 -4.22 5.99
C ARG A 227 -33.11 -3.97 7.36
N GLN A 228 -32.37 -4.93 7.91
CA GLN A 228 -31.72 -4.79 9.22
C GLN A 228 -30.71 -3.63 9.22
N VAL A 229 -29.86 -3.55 8.19
CA VAL A 229 -28.89 -2.46 8.05
C VAL A 229 -29.59 -1.11 7.91
N VAL A 230 -30.61 -1.03 7.05
CA VAL A 230 -31.37 0.20 6.81
C VAL A 230 -32.10 0.66 8.07
N ALA A 231 -32.75 -0.25 8.81
CA ALA A 231 -33.41 0.07 10.07
C ALA A 231 -32.41 0.67 11.07
N CYS A 232 -31.23 0.05 11.22
CA CYS A 232 -30.18 0.57 12.09
C CYS A 232 -29.65 1.93 11.63
N CYS A 233 -29.48 2.15 10.31
CA CYS A 233 -29.04 3.43 9.77
C CYS A 233 -30.08 4.54 9.98
N LYS A 234 -31.37 4.23 9.85
CA LYS A 234 -32.48 5.17 10.13
C LYS A 234 -32.51 5.59 11.61
N GLU A 235 -32.41 4.63 12.53
CA GLU A 235 -32.37 4.91 13.97
C GLU A 235 -31.15 5.77 14.37
N THR A 236 -30.00 5.52 13.73
CA THR A 236 -28.76 6.26 13.99
C THR A 236 -28.62 7.54 13.16
N LYS A 237 -29.59 7.86 12.29
CA LYS A 237 -29.60 8.99 11.36
C LYS A 237 -28.36 9.07 10.45
N VAL A 238 -27.77 7.92 10.12
CA VAL A 238 -26.63 7.82 9.21
C VAL A 238 -27.13 7.61 7.78
N ARG A 239 -26.50 8.28 6.81
CA ARG A 239 -26.82 8.07 5.39
C ARG A 239 -26.43 6.65 4.97
N PHE A 240 -27.21 6.05 4.10
CA PHE A 240 -26.91 4.73 3.58
C PHE A 240 -27.14 4.67 2.07
N LYS A 241 -26.30 3.90 1.38
CA LYS A 241 -26.34 3.67 -0.06
C LYS A 241 -26.18 2.18 -0.33
N THR A 242 -26.62 1.71 -1.50
CA THR A 242 -26.39 0.32 -1.91
C THR A 242 -25.63 0.25 -3.22
N LEU A 243 -24.85 -0.82 -3.37
CA LEU A 243 -24.41 -1.26 -4.68
C LEU A 243 -25.56 -1.98 -5.40
N PRO A 244 -25.76 -1.74 -6.70
CA PRO A 244 -26.78 -2.44 -7.49
C PRO A 244 -26.41 -3.92 -7.67
N GLY A 245 -27.43 -4.72 -8.02
CA GLY A 245 -27.30 -6.16 -8.21
C GLY A 245 -26.45 -6.54 -9.42
N ILE A 246 -25.93 -7.76 -9.42
CA ILE A 246 -25.04 -8.31 -10.47
C ILE A 246 -25.65 -8.23 -11.88
N LYS A 247 -26.99 -8.23 -12.03
CA LYS A 247 -27.66 -8.07 -13.33
C LYS A 247 -27.38 -6.72 -14.00
N ASP A 248 -26.98 -5.71 -13.22
CA ASP A 248 -26.61 -4.37 -13.70
C ASP A 248 -25.08 -4.21 -13.86
N ILE A 249 -24.31 -5.26 -13.55
CA ILE A 249 -22.85 -5.31 -13.64
C ILE A 249 -22.48 -6.28 -14.77
N ILE A 250 -22.90 -5.94 -15.98
CA ILE A 250 -22.36 -6.56 -17.19
C ILE A 250 -20.98 -5.92 -17.37
N ASP A 251 -19.92 -6.74 -17.38
CA ASP A 251 -18.47 -6.41 -17.60
C ASP A 251 -17.53 -6.45 -16.38
N GLY A 252 -17.96 -6.92 -15.20
CA GLY A 252 -17.03 -7.22 -14.10
C GLY A 252 -16.26 -6.03 -13.53
N THR A 253 -16.72 -4.81 -13.82
CA THR A 253 -16.17 -3.56 -13.29
C THR A 253 -17.22 -2.86 -12.44
N VAL A 254 -16.93 -2.67 -11.15
CA VAL A 254 -17.76 -1.85 -10.27
C VAL A 254 -17.34 -0.40 -10.48
N SER A 255 -18.27 0.45 -10.94
CA SER A 255 -18.05 1.90 -11.07
C SER A 255 -18.70 2.65 -9.92
N ILE A 256 -18.04 3.69 -9.41
CA ILE A 256 -18.58 4.56 -8.35
C ILE A 256 -19.88 5.25 -8.76
N SER A 257 -20.09 5.48 -10.07
CA SER A 257 -21.34 6.02 -10.62
C SER A 257 -22.55 5.12 -10.37
N GLN A 258 -22.32 3.86 -10.01
CA GLN A 258 -23.38 2.88 -9.75
C GLN A 258 -23.86 2.91 -8.29
N ILE A 259 -23.20 3.63 -7.37
CA ILE A 259 -23.65 3.74 -5.99
C ILE A 259 -24.92 4.59 -5.95
N LYS A 260 -26.07 3.96 -5.63
CA LYS A 260 -27.38 4.62 -5.57
C LYS A 260 -27.88 4.76 -4.14
N ASP A 261 -28.66 5.81 -3.91
CA ASP A 261 -29.44 5.92 -2.68
C ASP A 261 -30.49 4.81 -2.67
N VAL A 262 -30.77 4.25 -1.49
CA VAL A 262 -31.74 3.15 -1.38
C VAL A 262 -33.15 3.74 -1.37
N GLU A 263 -33.94 3.40 -2.40
CA GLU A 263 -35.34 3.79 -2.50
C GLU A 263 -36.23 2.86 -1.63
N ILE A 264 -37.37 3.36 -1.16
CA ILE A 264 -38.26 2.61 -0.27
C ILE A 264 -38.87 1.42 -1.03
N GLU A 265 -39.09 1.56 -2.33
CA GLU A 265 -39.61 0.53 -3.23
C GLU A 265 -38.71 -0.71 -3.32
N ASP A 266 -37.38 -0.53 -3.31
CA ASP A 266 -36.40 -1.62 -3.44
C ASP A 266 -36.40 -2.56 -2.22
N ILE A 267 -36.85 -2.06 -1.08
CA ILE A 267 -36.94 -2.80 0.20
C ILE A 267 -38.25 -3.59 0.29
N LEU A 268 -39.30 -3.10 -0.38
CA LEU A 268 -40.65 -3.68 -0.34
C LEU A 268 -40.83 -4.86 -1.29
N GLY A 269 -39.84 -5.17 -2.13
CA GLY A 269 -39.78 -6.38 -2.93
C GLY A 269 -41.13 -6.75 -3.54
N ARG A 270 -41.58 -6.01 -4.57
CA ARG A 270 -42.71 -6.53 -5.35
C ARG A 270 -42.28 -7.89 -5.90
N GLU A 271 -43.03 -8.93 -5.55
CA GLU A 271 -43.11 -10.08 -6.43
C GLU A 271 -43.48 -9.53 -7.81
N PRO A 272 -42.73 -9.84 -8.87
CA PRO A 272 -43.11 -9.43 -10.20
C PRO A 272 -44.50 -10.01 -10.45
N VAL A 273 -45.50 -9.13 -10.57
CA VAL A 273 -46.84 -9.53 -10.99
C VAL A 273 -46.67 -10.10 -12.39
N LYS A 274 -46.67 -11.44 -12.50
CA LYS A 274 -46.84 -12.12 -13.77
C LYS A 274 -48.24 -11.74 -14.25
N LEU A 275 -48.32 -10.73 -15.11
CA LEU A 275 -49.53 -10.46 -15.88
C LEU A 275 -49.74 -11.69 -16.76
N GLU A 276 -50.69 -12.55 -16.40
CA GLU A 276 -51.22 -13.58 -17.28
C GLU A 276 -51.96 -12.86 -18.42
N LEU A 277 -51.20 -12.44 -19.43
CA LEU A 277 -51.70 -11.77 -20.63
C LEU A 277 -52.68 -12.65 -21.41
N GLU A 278 -52.66 -13.98 -21.19
CA GLU A 278 -53.63 -14.90 -21.78
C GLU A 278 -55.04 -14.74 -21.19
N THR A 279 -55.15 -14.50 -19.88
CA THR A 279 -56.45 -14.36 -19.19
C THR A 279 -57.14 -13.02 -19.53
N ILE A 280 -56.36 -11.98 -19.82
CA ILE A 280 -56.88 -10.65 -20.20
C ILE A 280 -57.39 -10.64 -21.66
N ARG A 281 -56.85 -11.49 -22.54
CA ARG A 281 -57.26 -11.55 -23.95
C ARG A 281 -58.68 -12.07 -24.16
N GLY A 282 -59.21 -12.87 -23.22
CA GLY A 282 -60.58 -13.40 -23.28
C GLY A 282 -61.69 -12.42 -22.91
N TYR A 283 -61.36 -11.26 -22.33
CA TYR A 283 -62.32 -10.22 -21.93
C TYR A 283 -62.39 -9.03 -22.92
N LEU A 284 -61.64 -9.08 -24.02
CA LEU A 284 -61.59 -8.05 -25.07
C LEU A 284 -62.34 -8.44 -26.36
N THR A 285 -63.26 -9.40 -26.27
CA THR A 285 -64.24 -9.77 -27.30
C THR A 285 -65.60 -9.97 -26.65
#